data_AF-A0A8T6HZL3-F1
#
_entry.id   AF-A0A8T6HZL3-F1
#
_cell.length_a   1.000
_cell.length_b   1.000
_cell.length_c   1.000
_cell.angle_alpha   90.00
_cell.angle_beta   90.00
_cell.angle_gamma   90.00
#
_symmetry.space_group_name_H-M   'P 1'
#
loop_
_entity.id
_entity.type
_entity.pdbx_description
1 polymer ?
#
loop_
_entity_poly.entity_id
_entity_poly.type
_entity_poly.pdbx_seq_one_letter_code
_entity_poly.pdbx_strand_id
1 'polypeptide(L)'
;MRYLALDLEVGKRTERINALAAVDSDGRSFVRTKLRGAKLSDALHELDDFAAPAEVILGHNLIHFDLAHLRAAAPDLRLLRRPALDTLMLSPLAFPKNPYHRLIKHYQDGDLVRERRGDPEHDARLALTLFEDERTALGEVGADLLLAWHWLTSQGNDLAAFDALFRALRSSPRPSDREARDAINRLLAGKACAPRGSAIVSGVGEPGWPLAYVLAWLSVAGGNSVMPPWVRNQFPQAGKLLAELRDRACAATDCGWCREMHDAPSELRRWFGFDDFRAEPAMPSGGSMQRAIVEKAMAGEHVLGLLPTGSGKSLCYQVPALSRYHKTGALTVVISPLVALMADQVAGLQNKGIGSVVTVNGMLSMPERA
;
A
#
# COMPACT_ATOMS: atom_id res chain seq x y z
N MET A 1 14.93 23.71 -6.50
CA MET A 1 15.73 22.53 -6.87
C MET A 1 15.53 22.27 -8.35
N ARG A 2 16.60 21.94 -9.07
CA ARG A 2 16.51 21.54 -10.49
C ARG A 2 16.29 20.03 -10.58
N TYR A 3 15.16 19.63 -11.12
CA TYR A 3 14.78 18.23 -11.28
C TYR A 3 15.04 17.76 -12.71
N LEU A 4 15.38 16.48 -12.83
CA LEU A 4 15.42 15.76 -14.10
C LEU A 4 14.57 14.50 -13.98
N ALA A 5 13.46 14.44 -14.71
CA ALA A 5 12.71 13.21 -14.83
C ALA A 5 13.35 12.28 -15.86
N LEU A 6 13.43 11.00 -15.56
CA LEU A 6 14.01 9.97 -16.41
C LEU A 6 13.05 8.79 -16.55
N ASP A 7 12.98 8.23 -17.75
CA ASP A 7 12.29 6.97 -18.04
C ASP A 7 13.05 6.14 -19.09
N LEU A 8 13.06 4.81 -18.92
CA LEU A 8 13.71 3.85 -19.81
C LEU A 8 12.73 2.82 -20.39
N GLU A 9 12.90 2.54 -21.68
CA GLU A 9 12.27 1.39 -22.33
C GLU A 9 13.22 0.19 -22.36
N VAL A 10 12.92 -0.82 -21.55
CA VAL A 10 13.74 -2.04 -21.43
C VAL A 10 13.07 -3.23 -22.10
N GLY A 11 13.84 -3.98 -22.91
CA GLY A 11 13.34 -5.19 -23.57
C GLY A 11 13.02 -6.31 -22.57
N LYS A 12 11.75 -6.73 -22.49
CA LYS A 12 11.25 -7.74 -21.53
C LYS A 12 11.99 -9.08 -21.46
N ARG A 13 12.65 -9.50 -22.55
CA ARG A 13 13.43 -10.75 -22.60
C ARG A 13 14.93 -10.52 -22.52
N THR A 14 15.39 -9.34 -22.92
CA THR A 14 16.82 -9.04 -23.04
C THR A 14 17.34 -8.27 -21.85
N GLU A 15 16.46 -7.63 -21.07
CA GLU A 15 16.79 -6.73 -19.96
C GLU A 15 17.76 -5.61 -20.39
N ARG A 16 17.72 -5.26 -21.68
CA ARG A 16 18.55 -4.21 -22.30
C ARG A 16 17.72 -2.97 -22.58
N ILE A 17 18.32 -1.82 -22.30
CA ILE A 17 17.76 -0.50 -22.61
C ILE A 17 17.70 -0.34 -24.14
N ASN A 18 16.50 -0.10 -24.66
CA ASN A 18 16.20 0.06 -26.09
C ASN A 18 15.86 1.52 -26.45
N ALA A 19 15.30 2.26 -25.50
CA ALA A 19 15.11 3.70 -25.59
C ALA A 19 15.20 4.31 -24.19
N LEU A 20 15.46 5.61 -24.14
CA LEU A 20 15.50 6.40 -22.92
C LEU A 20 15.06 7.82 -23.24
N ALA A 21 14.51 8.48 -22.24
CA ALA A 21 14.30 9.92 -22.27
C ALA A 21 14.55 10.55 -20.91
N ALA A 22 14.98 11.80 -20.94
CA ALA A 22 15.06 12.64 -19.76
C ALA A 22 14.45 14.02 -20.05
N VAL A 23 13.74 14.57 -19.08
CA VAL A 23 13.08 15.87 -19.18
C VAL A 23 13.42 16.69 -17.95
N ASP A 24 13.97 17.88 -18.15
CA ASP A 24 14.30 18.77 -17.03
C ASP A 24 13.09 19.62 -16.59
N SER A 25 13.24 20.30 -15.45
CA SER A 25 12.21 21.20 -14.92
C SER A 25 11.87 22.40 -15.81
N ASP A 26 12.71 22.73 -16.80
CA ASP A 26 12.46 23.79 -17.79
C ASP A 26 11.74 23.26 -19.04
N GLY A 27 11.43 21.96 -19.08
CA GLY A 27 10.71 21.29 -20.15
C GLY A 27 11.58 20.82 -21.31
N ARG A 28 12.91 21.02 -21.26
CA ARG A 28 13.85 20.52 -22.27
C ARG A 28 13.93 19.01 -22.17
N SER A 29 13.91 18.34 -23.32
CA SER A 29 13.99 16.89 -23.39
C SER A 29 15.24 16.40 -24.11
N PHE A 30 15.74 15.27 -23.63
CA PHE A 30 16.74 14.44 -24.27
C PHE A 30 16.09 13.08 -24.55
N VAL A 31 16.09 12.64 -25.81
CA VAL A 31 15.45 11.38 -26.21
C VAL A 31 16.37 10.59 -27.12
N ARG A 32 16.51 9.30 -26.85
CA ARG A 32 17.24 8.38 -27.72
C ARG A 32 16.46 7.07 -27.84
N THR A 33 16.29 6.60 -29.06
CA THR A 33 15.56 5.36 -29.38
C THR A 33 16.42 4.42 -30.21
N LYS A 34 15.98 3.15 -30.32
CA LYS A 34 16.67 2.10 -31.11
C LYS A 34 18.13 1.91 -30.67
N LEU A 35 18.37 1.95 -29.36
CA LEU A 35 19.68 1.84 -28.73
C LEU A 35 20.20 0.41 -28.76
N ARG A 36 21.40 0.20 -29.33
CA ARG A 36 22.12 -1.09 -29.36
C ARG A 36 23.63 -0.86 -29.47
N GLY A 37 24.41 -1.70 -28.79
CA GLY A 37 25.89 -1.69 -28.89
C GLY A 37 26.47 -0.30 -28.58
N ALA A 38 27.35 0.19 -29.45
CA ALA A 38 27.99 1.51 -29.31
C ALA A 38 26.97 2.66 -29.14
N LYS A 39 25.82 2.61 -29.85
CA LYS A 39 24.79 3.64 -29.74
C LYS A 39 24.22 3.78 -28.33
N LEU A 40 24.15 2.69 -27.57
CA LEU A 40 23.71 2.74 -26.18
C LEU A 40 24.78 3.44 -25.32
N SER A 41 26.04 3.05 -25.46
CA SER A 41 27.14 3.67 -24.71
C SER A 41 27.22 5.18 -24.96
N ASP A 42 27.12 5.61 -26.22
CA ASP A 42 27.16 7.03 -26.59
C ASP A 42 25.96 7.78 -25.99
N ALA A 43 24.76 7.21 -26.12
CA ALA A 43 23.55 7.80 -25.56
C ALA A 43 23.58 7.93 -24.03
N LEU A 44 24.24 7.00 -23.33
CA LEU A 44 24.39 7.06 -21.87
C LEU A 44 25.36 8.16 -21.44
N HIS A 45 26.45 8.39 -22.17
CA HIS A 45 27.34 9.53 -21.91
C HIS A 45 26.66 10.87 -22.22
N GLU A 46 25.94 10.96 -23.33
CA GLU A 46 25.14 12.15 -23.67
C GLU A 46 24.05 12.44 -22.63
N LEU A 47 23.38 11.40 -22.11
CA LEU A 47 22.43 11.53 -21.01
C LEU A 47 23.09 12.10 -19.75
N ASP A 48 24.30 11.61 -19.42
CA ASP A 48 25.04 12.04 -18.25
C ASP A 48 25.45 13.52 -18.33
N ASP A 49 25.82 13.99 -19.53
CA ASP A 49 26.09 15.41 -19.79
C ASP A 49 24.81 16.25 -19.72
N PHE A 50 23.71 15.76 -20.30
CA PHE A 50 22.41 16.43 -20.19
C PHE A 50 21.93 16.54 -18.74
N ALA A 51 22.20 15.53 -17.92
CA ALA A 51 21.84 15.49 -16.50
C ALA A 51 22.75 16.35 -15.60
N ALA A 52 23.87 16.89 -16.11
CA ALA A 52 24.84 17.62 -15.30
C ALA A 52 24.26 18.80 -14.48
N PRO A 53 23.28 19.59 -14.98
CA PRO A 53 22.65 20.67 -14.21
C PRO A 53 21.66 20.20 -13.14
N ALA A 54 21.23 18.93 -13.16
CA ALA A 54 20.20 18.42 -12.27
C ALA A 54 20.73 18.21 -10.84
N GLU A 55 19.97 18.66 -9.85
CA GLU A 55 20.27 18.45 -8.44
C GLU A 55 19.67 17.14 -7.93
N VAL A 56 18.50 16.78 -8.47
CA VAL A 56 17.76 15.55 -8.13
C VAL A 56 17.25 14.91 -9.42
N ILE A 57 17.34 13.59 -9.50
CA ILE A 57 16.71 12.80 -10.55
C ILE A 57 15.39 12.27 -10.00
N LEU A 58 14.34 12.28 -10.81
CA LEU A 58 13.05 11.70 -10.44
C LEU A 58 12.49 10.83 -11.56
N GLY A 59 11.50 10.01 -11.25
CA GLY A 59 10.83 9.16 -12.21
C GLY A 59 9.82 8.26 -11.52
N HIS A 60 9.13 7.42 -12.28
CA HIS A 60 8.14 6.48 -11.75
C HIS A 60 8.73 5.07 -11.71
N ASN A 61 8.92 4.51 -10.51
CA ASN A 61 9.68 3.28 -10.27
C ASN A 61 11.19 3.42 -10.60
N LEU A 62 11.68 4.66 -10.66
CA LEU A 62 13.05 5.03 -11.02
C LEU A 62 14.11 4.24 -10.24
N ILE A 63 13.96 4.17 -8.91
CA ILE A 63 15.03 3.69 -8.03
C ILE A 63 15.28 2.18 -8.23
N HIS A 64 14.18 1.43 -8.37
CA HIS A 64 14.21 -0.03 -8.42
C HIS A 64 14.23 -0.58 -9.84
N PHE A 65 13.92 0.25 -10.84
CA PHE A 65 13.90 -0.15 -12.23
C PHE A 65 14.99 0.58 -13.03
N ASP A 66 14.79 1.86 -13.35
CA ASP A 66 15.63 2.60 -14.29
C ASP A 66 17.09 2.70 -13.82
N LEU A 67 17.31 3.11 -12.58
CA LEU A 67 18.67 3.22 -12.03
C LEU A 67 19.35 1.86 -11.90
N ALA A 68 18.59 0.78 -11.68
CA ALA A 68 19.16 -0.58 -11.66
C ALA A 68 19.69 -0.97 -13.06
N HIS A 69 18.93 -0.68 -14.12
CA HIS A 69 19.34 -0.94 -15.49
C HIS A 69 20.50 -0.02 -15.94
N LEU A 70 20.49 1.24 -15.53
CA LEU A 70 21.61 2.16 -15.80
C LEU A 70 22.89 1.71 -15.10
N ARG A 71 22.83 1.32 -13.82
CA ARG A 71 23.99 0.76 -13.10
C ARG A 71 24.54 -0.49 -13.79
N ALA A 72 23.66 -1.35 -14.29
CA ALA A 72 24.05 -2.55 -15.02
C ALA A 72 24.69 -2.25 -16.39
N ALA A 73 24.20 -1.20 -17.08
CA ALA A 73 24.69 -0.83 -18.40
C ALA A 73 25.96 0.05 -18.37
N ALA A 74 26.05 0.99 -17.43
CA ALA A 74 27.16 1.93 -17.27
C ALA A 74 27.23 2.40 -15.79
N PRO A 75 28.00 1.71 -14.92
CA PRO A 75 28.05 2.02 -13.48
C PRO A 75 28.74 3.34 -13.15
N ASP A 76 29.54 3.89 -14.06
CA ASP A 76 30.37 5.08 -13.81
C ASP A 76 29.69 6.42 -14.12
N LEU A 77 28.42 6.40 -14.57
CA LEU A 77 27.67 7.63 -14.88
C LEU A 77 27.57 8.53 -13.64
N ARG A 78 27.87 9.83 -13.80
CA ARG A 78 27.79 10.82 -12.70
C ARG A 78 26.36 10.96 -12.19
N LEU A 79 25.36 10.81 -13.06
CA LEU A 79 23.95 10.88 -12.75
C LEU A 79 23.53 9.82 -11.71
N LEU A 80 24.20 8.66 -11.66
CA LEU A 80 23.91 7.60 -10.67
C LEU A 80 24.29 7.99 -9.24
N ARG A 81 25.08 9.05 -9.06
CA ARG A 81 25.46 9.61 -7.76
C ARG A 81 24.52 10.73 -7.32
N ARG A 82 23.56 11.13 -8.16
CA ARG A 82 22.59 12.16 -7.81
C ARG A 82 21.53 11.57 -6.87
N PRO A 83 21.06 12.36 -5.89
CA PRO A 83 19.89 11.97 -5.10
C PRO A 83 18.68 11.69 -6.02
N ALA A 84 17.94 10.62 -5.72
CA ALA A 84 16.82 10.16 -6.52
C ALA A 84 15.49 10.25 -5.75
N LEU A 85 14.45 10.75 -6.40
CA LEU A 85 13.05 10.65 -5.95
C LEU A 85 12.30 9.66 -6.82
N ASP A 86 11.39 8.92 -6.21
CA ASP A 86 10.57 7.94 -6.92
C ASP A 86 9.10 8.24 -6.65
N THR A 87 8.38 8.67 -7.69
CA THR A 87 6.95 8.99 -7.57
C THR A 87 6.14 7.75 -7.22
N LEU A 88 6.55 6.55 -7.67
CA LEU A 88 5.87 5.32 -7.25
C LEU A 88 5.94 5.16 -5.73
N MET A 89 7.06 5.50 -5.10
CA MET A 89 7.22 5.40 -3.65
C MET A 89 6.45 6.47 -2.87
N LEU A 90 6.30 7.68 -3.43
CA LEU A 90 5.56 8.79 -2.84
C LEU A 90 4.04 8.63 -2.97
N SER A 91 3.56 8.05 -4.07
CA SER A 91 2.14 7.92 -4.40
C SER A 91 1.26 7.37 -3.26
N PRO A 92 1.63 6.31 -2.50
CA PRO A 92 0.80 5.86 -1.39
C PRO A 92 0.74 6.83 -0.21
N LEU A 93 1.77 7.67 -0.02
CA LEU A 93 1.79 8.71 1.01
C LEU A 93 0.95 9.92 0.60
N ALA A 94 1.08 10.35 -0.66
CA ALA A 94 0.34 11.47 -1.22
C ALA A 94 -1.15 11.16 -1.44
N PHE A 95 -1.48 9.95 -1.89
CA PHE A 95 -2.83 9.54 -2.27
C PHE A 95 -3.31 8.28 -1.54
N PRO A 96 -3.36 8.27 -0.19
CA PRO A 96 -3.62 7.05 0.59
C PRO A 96 -5.00 6.40 0.32
N LYS A 97 -6.00 7.16 -0.14
CA LYS A 97 -7.33 6.61 -0.54
C LYS A 97 -7.31 5.93 -1.90
N ASN A 98 -6.52 6.44 -2.83
CA ASN A 98 -6.40 5.96 -4.21
C ASN A 98 -4.91 5.89 -4.59
N PRO A 99 -4.15 4.97 -3.97
CA PRO A 99 -2.69 4.95 -4.11
C PRO A 99 -2.23 4.43 -5.48
N TYR A 100 -3.18 4.09 -6.35
CA TYR A 100 -2.95 3.74 -7.74
C TYR A 100 -2.95 5.00 -8.59
N HIS A 101 -1.85 5.72 -8.58
CA HIS A 101 -1.54 6.60 -9.69
C HIS A 101 -0.65 5.80 -10.66
N ARG A 102 -1.24 4.81 -11.37
CA ARG A 102 -0.64 4.47 -12.68
C ARG A 102 -0.63 5.78 -13.41
N LEU A 103 0.52 6.30 -13.84
CA LEU A 103 0.63 7.52 -14.65
C LEU A 103 -0.63 7.57 -15.53
N ILE A 104 -1.61 8.40 -15.14
CA ILE A 104 -2.96 8.24 -15.67
C ILE A 104 -2.85 8.79 -17.08
N LYS A 105 -2.58 7.88 -18.02
CA LYS A 105 -2.85 8.07 -19.43
C LYS A 105 -4.34 8.39 -19.43
N HIS A 106 -4.70 9.64 -19.68
CA HIS A 106 -6.09 10.07 -19.73
C HIS A 106 -6.82 9.22 -20.80
N TYR A 107 -7.37 8.09 -20.37
CA TYR A 107 -8.23 7.20 -21.15
C TYR A 107 -9.71 7.56 -20.90
N GLN A 108 -9.98 8.84 -20.65
CA GLN A 108 -11.32 9.40 -20.79
C GLN A 108 -11.52 9.70 -22.26
N ASP A 109 -11.85 8.64 -23.00
CA ASP A 109 -12.88 8.60 -24.02
C ASP A 109 -12.72 7.29 -24.80
N GLY A 110 -13.85 6.62 -25.01
CA GLY A 110 -13.96 5.27 -25.55
C GLY A 110 -13.63 5.14 -27.02
N ASP A 111 -12.49 5.68 -27.45
CA ASP A 111 -11.95 5.49 -28.79
C ASP A 111 -10.52 4.96 -28.73
N LEU A 112 -10.37 3.77 -29.33
CA LEU A 112 -9.17 3.09 -29.78
C LEU A 112 -7.96 4.00 -30.08
N VAL A 113 -7.13 4.30 -29.08
CA VAL A 113 -5.72 4.66 -29.32
C VAL A 113 -4.84 3.49 -28.87
N ARG A 114 -4.72 2.53 -29.79
CA ARG A 114 -3.83 1.37 -29.69
C ARG A 114 -2.33 1.74 -29.88
N GLU A 115 -1.94 3.02 -29.79
CA GLU A 115 -0.67 3.51 -30.38
C GLU A 115 0.35 4.23 -29.47
N ARG A 116 0.19 4.34 -28.14
CA ARG A 116 1.27 4.90 -27.26
C ARG A 116 1.67 4.00 -26.09
N ARG A 117 2.05 2.76 -26.42
CA ARG A 117 2.86 1.90 -25.55
C ARG A 117 4.33 2.15 -25.89
N GLY A 118 5.11 2.68 -24.94
CA GLY A 118 6.56 2.72 -25.03
C GLY A 118 7.16 4.06 -25.46
N ASP A 119 6.68 5.19 -24.89
CA ASP A 119 7.20 6.53 -25.18
C ASP A 119 7.85 7.11 -23.91
N PRO A 120 9.17 6.95 -23.74
CA PRO A 120 9.84 7.34 -22.50
C PRO A 120 9.81 8.86 -22.27
N GLU A 121 9.72 9.68 -23.33
CA GLU A 121 9.64 11.13 -23.12
C GLU A 121 8.30 11.50 -22.50
N HIS A 122 7.22 10.91 -23.01
CA HIS A 122 5.89 11.13 -22.46
C HIS A 122 5.80 10.63 -21.01
N ASP A 123 6.32 9.45 -20.71
CA ASP A 123 6.27 8.87 -19.37
C ASP A 123 7.14 9.70 -18.38
N ALA A 124 8.31 10.21 -18.79
CA ALA A 124 9.10 11.15 -18.00
C ALA A 124 8.37 12.49 -17.73
N ARG A 125 7.65 13.04 -18.72
CA ARG A 125 6.81 14.24 -18.52
C ARG A 125 5.67 13.98 -17.53
N LEU A 126 4.99 12.84 -17.64
CA LEU A 126 3.94 12.46 -16.71
C LEU A 126 4.49 12.30 -15.29
N ALA A 127 5.72 11.79 -15.12
CA ALA A 127 6.36 11.69 -13.80
C ALA A 127 6.61 13.07 -13.17
N LEU A 128 6.99 14.10 -13.95
CA LEU A 128 7.10 15.48 -13.46
C LEU A 128 5.74 16.03 -13.00
N THR A 129 4.70 15.87 -13.81
CA THR A 129 3.35 16.32 -13.46
C THR A 129 2.86 15.63 -12.19
N LEU A 130 3.01 14.29 -12.12
CA LEU A 130 2.64 13.52 -10.94
C LEU A 130 3.41 13.98 -9.70
N PHE A 131 4.71 14.25 -9.82
CA PHE A 131 5.49 14.72 -8.69
C PHE A 131 4.97 16.06 -8.15
N GLU A 132 4.54 16.99 -9.01
CA GLU A 132 3.95 18.25 -8.56
C GLU A 132 2.57 18.04 -7.88
N ASP A 133 1.76 17.12 -8.39
CA ASP A 133 0.50 16.71 -7.75
C ASP A 133 0.76 16.08 -6.38
N GLU A 134 1.75 15.19 -6.27
CA GLU A 134 2.17 14.56 -5.02
C GLU A 134 2.69 15.58 -4.03
N ARG A 135 3.54 16.52 -4.47
CA ARG A 135 4.07 17.60 -3.63
C ARG A 135 2.94 18.48 -3.09
N THR A 136 1.94 18.79 -3.93
CA THR A 136 0.77 19.56 -3.53
C THR A 136 -0.05 18.79 -2.50
N ALA A 137 -0.40 17.53 -2.77
CA ALA A 137 -1.15 16.70 -1.85
C ALA A 137 -0.43 16.48 -0.51
N LEU A 138 0.88 16.25 -0.52
CA LEU A 138 1.70 16.13 0.69
C LEU A 138 1.72 17.45 1.49
N GLY A 139 1.65 18.60 0.82
CA GLY A 139 1.56 19.91 1.48
C GLY A 139 0.29 20.11 2.31
N GLU A 140 -0.77 19.35 2.02
CA GLU A 140 -2.06 19.41 2.73
C GLU A 140 -2.16 18.37 3.86
N VAL A 141 -1.16 17.50 4.01
CA VAL A 141 -1.15 16.45 5.03
C VAL A 141 -0.91 17.04 6.42
N GLY A 142 -1.58 16.47 7.43
CA GLY A 142 -1.43 16.87 8.82
C GLY A 142 0.02 16.80 9.34
N ALA A 143 0.39 17.75 10.20
CA ALA A 143 1.76 17.95 10.66
C ALA A 143 2.43 16.69 11.26
N ASP A 144 1.69 15.90 12.04
CA ASP A 144 2.22 14.66 12.65
C ASP A 144 2.58 13.60 11.59
N LEU A 145 1.79 13.48 10.51
CA LEU A 145 2.09 12.54 9.42
C LEU A 145 3.33 12.99 8.63
N LEU A 146 3.41 14.27 8.28
CA LEU A 146 4.60 14.81 7.62
C LEU A 146 5.86 14.64 8.47
N LEU A 147 5.75 14.89 9.78
CA LEU A 147 6.85 14.69 10.72
C LEU A 147 7.27 13.22 10.75
N ALA A 148 6.32 12.30 10.92
CA ALA A 148 6.58 10.87 10.91
C ALA A 148 7.22 10.39 9.60
N TRP A 149 6.69 10.79 8.43
CA TRP A 149 7.22 10.37 7.14
C TRP A 149 8.60 10.97 6.83
N HIS A 150 8.84 12.23 7.20
CA HIS A 150 10.18 12.81 7.09
C HIS A 150 11.17 11.92 7.85
N TRP A 151 10.89 11.58 9.10
CA TRP A 151 11.75 10.70 9.88
C TRP A 151 11.85 9.27 9.31
N LEU A 152 10.74 8.66 8.88
CA LEU A 152 10.75 7.27 8.39
C LEU A 152 11.43 7.09 7.02
N THR A 153 11.41 8.10 6.17
CA THR A 153 11.80 7.97 4.75
C THR A 153 13.08 8.72 4.36
N SER A 154 13.72 9.44 5.27
CA SER A 154 14.95 10.21 4.97
C SER A 154 16.22 9.75 5.70
N GLN A 155 16.26 8.50 6.18
CA GLN A 155 17.43 7.94 6.85
C GLN A 155 18.25 7.06 5.92
N GLY A 156 19.46 7.50 5.57
CA GLY A 156 20.39 6.80 4.67
C GLY A 156 20.85 7.67 3.50
N ASN A 157 22.04 7.40 2.97
CA ASN A 157 22.68 8.22 1.94
C ASN A 157 21.86 8.26 0.63
N ASP A 158 21.18 7.18 0.28
CA ASP A 158 20.37 7.09 -0.94
C ASP A 158 19.01 7.80 -0.83
N LEU A 159 18.66 8.32 0.35
CA LEU A 159 17.37 8.96 0.64
C LEU A 159 17.48 10.48 0.82
N ALA A 160 18.62 11.08 0.47
CA ALA A 160 18.85 12.52 0.59
C ALA A 160 17.80 13.37 -0.18
N ALA A 161 17.26 12.86 -1.27
CA ALA A 161 16.22 13.56 -2.03
C ALA A 161 14.88 13.60 -1.28
N PHE A 162 14.52 12.51 -0.58
CA PHE A 162 13.36 12.47 0.29
C PHE A 162 13.53 13.42 1.49
N ASP A 163 14.74 13.50 2.07
CA ASP A 163 15.05 14.51 3.12
C ASP A 163 14.78 15.93 2.63
N ALA A 164 15.31 16.27 1.45
CA ALA A 164 15.16 17.59 0.87
C ALA A 164 13.68 17.93 0.60
N LEU A 165 12.92 16.97 0.06
CA LEU A 165 11.47 17.12 -0.17
C LEU A 165 10.72 17.40 1.15
N PHE A 166 10.87 16.54 2.16
CA PHE A 166 10.14 16.72 3.42
C PHE A 166 10.64 17.90 4.25
N ARG A 167 11.90 18.30 4.10
CA ARG A 167 12.43 19.55 4.68
C ARG A 167 11.76 20.77 4.05
N ALA A 168 11.60 20.77 2.72
CA ALA A 168 10.90 21.83 2.01
C ALA A 168 9.41 21.89 2.40
N LEU A 169 8.73 20.74 2.47
CA LEU A 169 7.32 20.66 2.87
C LEU A 169 7.08 21.12 4.31
N ARG A 170 7.98 20.79 5.24
CA ARG A 170 7.85 21.15 6.67
C ARG A 170 8.49 22.48 7.05
N SER A 171 9.25 23.10 6.14
CA SER A 171 10.12 24.25 6.44
C SER A 171 11.00 24.03 7.69
N SER A 172 11.40 22.78 7.93
CA SER A 172 12.07 22.34 9.16
C SER A 172 13.04 21.21 8.86
N PRO A 173 14.16 21.09 9.60
CA PRO A 173 15.07 19.97 9.44
C PRO A 173 14.37 18.64 9.81
N ARG A 174 15.08 17.55 9.49
CA ARG A 174 14.69 16.20 9.90
C ARG A 174 14.39 16.17 11.41
N PRO A 175 13.25 15.59 11.83
CA PRO A 175 12.90 15.51 13.24
C PRO A 175 13.91 14.67 14.02
N SER A 176 14.03 14.95 15.31
CA SER A 176 14.68 14.04 16.25
C SER A 176 13.86 12.75 16.42
N ASP A 177 14.52 11.68 16.87
CA ASP A 177 13.87 10.41 17.21
C ASP A 177 12.70 10.59 18.19
N ARG A 178 12.86 11.47 19.17
CA ARG A 178 11.82 11.75 20.17
C ARG A 178 10.58 12.35 19.51
N GLU A 179 10.76 13.43 18.74
CA GLU A 179 9.65 14.11 18.06
C GLU A 179 8.91 13.17 17.12
N ALA A 180 9.65 12.36 16.37
CA ALA A 180 9.09 11.39 15.44
C ALA A 180 8.29 10.30 16.15
N ARG A 181 8.86 9.67 17.18
CA ARG A 181 8.17 8.63 17.96
C ARG A 181 6.91 9.18 18.65
N ASP A 182 6.99 10.40 19.19
CA ASP A 182 5.83 11.06 19.81
C ASP A 182 4.72 11.33 18.79
N ALA A 183 5.06 11.80 17.59
CA ALA A 183 4.08 11.99 16.50
C ALA A 183 3.47 10.65 16.05
N ILE A 184 4.27 9.61 15.87
CA ILE A 184 3.76 8.29 15.47
C ILE A 184 2.83 7.73 16.55
N ASN A 185 3.17 7.85 17.83
CA ASN A 185 2.29 7.42 18.92
C ASN A 185 0.94 8.16 18.91
N ARG A 186 0.92 9.47 18.63
CA ARG A 186 -0.33 10.23 18.45
C ARG A 186 -1.14 9.74 17.25
N LEU A 187 -0.49 9.41 16.13
CA LEU A 187 -1.15 8.89 14.94
C LEU A 187 -1.77 7.50 15.17
N LEU A 188 -1.15 6.67 16.02
CA LEU A 188 -1.64 5.32 16.34
C LEU A 188 -2.75 5.34 17.42
N ALA A 189 -2.82 6.40 18.24
CA ALA A 189 -3.78 6.51 19.33
C ALA A 189 -5.22 6.32 18.83
N GLY A 190 -5.94 5.36 19.43
CA GLY A 190 -7.33 5.04 19.09
C GLY A 190 -7.54 4.32 17.74
N LYS A 191 -6.48 4.13 16.94
CA LYS A 191 -6.57 3.50 15.60
C LYS A 191 -5.89 2.14 15.52
N ALA A 192 -5.15 1.75 16.57
CA ALA A 192 -4.37 0.53 16.64
C ALA A 192 -4.17 0.10 18.10
N CYS A 193 -3.67 -1.14 18.27
CA CYS A 193 -3.25 -1.68 19.55
C CYS A 193 -2.11 -0.84 20.16
N ALA A 194 -2.39 -0.16 21.29
CA ALA A 194 -1.42 0.75 21.90
C ALA A 194 -0.13 0.06 22.38
N PRO A 195 -0.16 -1.09 23.10
CA PRO A 195 1.07 -1.78 23.51
C PRO A 195 1.94 -2.23 22.32
N ARG A 196 1.33 -2.80 21.27
CA ARG A 196 2.06 -3.20 20.06
C ARG A 196 2.57 -2.00 19.27
N GLY A 197 1.78 -0.93 19.20
CA GLY A 197 2.20 0.34 18.61
C GLY A 197 3.45 0.89 19.28
N SER A 198 3.46 0.98 20.61
CA SER A 198 4.63 1.43 21.37
C SER A 198 5.87 0.56 21.13
N ALA A 199 5.71 -0.77 21.09
CA ALA A 199 6.80 -1.69 20.78
C ALA A 199 7.36 -1.50 19.37
N ILE A 200 6.48 -1.35 18.37
CA ILE A 200 6.87 -1.09 16.98
C ILE A 200 7.61 0.25 16.87
N VAL A 201 7.08 1.32 17.46
CA VAL A 201 7.67 2.67 17.43
C VAL A 201 9.04 2.70 18.10
N SER A 202 9.21 1.96 19.19
CA SER A 202 10.49 1.86 19.90
C SER A 202 11.53 1.05 19.12
N GLY A 203 11.07 0.04 18.36
CA GLY A 203 11.92 -0.87 17.60
C GLY A 203 12.06 -0.55 16.11
N VAL A 204 11.64 0.65 15.65
CA VAL A 204 11.77 1.02 14.23
C VAL A 204 13.26 1.01 13.84
N GLY A 205 13.62 0.10 12.94
CA GLY A 205 14.91 0.06 12.25
C GLY A 205 14.86 0.74 10.88
N GLU A 206 16.01 0.82 10.22
CA GLU A 206 16.17 1.52 8.94
C GLU A 206 16.08 0.57 7.72
N PRO A 207 15.51 1.02 6.59
CA PRO A 207 14.70 2.24 6.41
C PRO A 207 13.23 2.04 6.84
N GLY A 208 12.58 3.10 7.31
CA GLY A 208 11.24 3.09 7.92
C GLY A 208 10.06 3.04 6.94
N TRP A 209 10.30 2.83 5.64
CA TRP A 209 9.28 2.77 4.58
C TRP A 209 8.08 1.86 4.89
N PRO A 210 8.27 0.63 5.42
CA PRO A 210 7.14 -0.22 5.78
C PRO A 210 6.15 0.45 6.75
N LEU A 211 6.66 1.15 7.77
CA LEU A 211 5.81 1.86 8.73
C LEU A 211 5.21 3.13 8.10
N ALA A 212 5.93 3.82 7.21
CA ALA A 212 5.40 4.99 6.50
C ALA A 212 4.14 4.61 5.70
N TYR A 213 4.16 3.48 4.98
CA TYR A 213 2.99 2.97 4.25
C TYR A 213 1.86 2.52 5.16
N VAL A 214 2.17 1.96 6.34
CA VAL A 214 1.16 1.63 7.34
C VAL A 214 0.48 2.90 7.87
N LEU A 215 1.23 3.96 8.16
CA LEU A 215 0.65 5.24 8.60
C LEU A 215 -0.19 5.91 7.50
N ALA A 216 0.23 5.80 6.24
CA ALA A 216 -0.57 6.25 5.11
C ALA A 216 -1.88 5.46 4.99
N TRP A 217 -1.84 4.14 5.16
CA TRP A 217 -3.05 3.33 5.19
C TRP A 217 -3.96 3.68 6.37
N LEU A 218 -3.39 3.90 7.56
CA LEU A 218 -4.12 4.26 8.79
C LEU A 218 -4.76 5.65 8.75
N SER A 219 -4.19 6.59 7.99
CA SER A 219 -4.72 7.95 7.90
C SER A 219 -6.11 7.99 7.24
N VAL A 220 -6.44 6.95 6.47
CA VAL A 220 -7.71 6.81 5.75
C VAL A 220 -8.49 5.55 6.13
N ALA A 221 -8.03 4.80 7.13
CA ALA A 221 -8.62 3.53 7.55
C ALA A 221 -10.10 3.69 7.96
N GLY A 222 -10.94 2.71 7.59
CA GLY A 222 -12.39 2.77 7.74
C GLY A 222 -13.16 3.11 6.45
N GLY A 223 -12.45 3.36 5.33
CA GLY A 223 -13.00 3.43 3.97
C GLY A 223 -12.37 2.39 3.03
N ASN A 224 -12.35 2.67 1.72
CA ASN A 224 -11.73 1.83 0.68
C ASN A 224 -10.17 1.84 0.72
N SER A 225 -9.57 1.77 1.90
CA SER A 225 -8.12 1.82 2.09
C SER A 225 -7.48 0.52 1.61
N VAL A 226 -6.76 0.56 0.48
CA VAL A 226 -6.06 -0.61 -0.07
C VAL A 226 -4.57 -0.35 -0.08
N MET A 227 -3.81 -1.19 0.64
CA MET A 227 -2.35 -1.19 0.49
C MET A 227 -1.99 -1.73 -0.90
N PRO A 228 -1.27 -0.97 -1.75
CA PRO A 228 -0.96 -1.39 -3.11
C PRO A 228 -0.26 -2.76 -3.17
N PRO A 229 -0.56 -3.62 -4.16
CA PRO A 229 0.09 -4.91 -4.34
C PRO A 229 1.61 -4.80 -4.45
N TRP A 230 2.11 -3.77 -5.12
CA TRP A 230 3.55 -3.56 -5.26
C TRP A 230 4.20 -3.25 -3.89
N VAL A 231 3.54 -2.47 -3.02
CA VAL A 231 4.00 -2.24 -1.64
C VAL A 231 4.02 -3.55 -0.86
N ARG A 232 2.98 -4.39 -0.97
CA ARG A 232 2.95 -5.69 -0.29
C ARG A 232 4.06 -6.62 -0.78
N ASN A 233 4.41 -6.55 -2.05
CA ASN A 233 5.45 -7.38 -2.66
C ASN A 233 6.86 -6.89 -2.30
N GLN A 234 7.11 -5.59 -2.38
CA GLN A 234 8.43 -4.99 -2.17
C GLN A 234 8.73 -4.72 -0.69
N PHE A 235 7.69 -4.42 0.10
CA PHE A 235 7.76 -4.15 1.54
C PHE A 235 6.82 -5.08 2.30
N PRO A 236 7.04 -6.41 2.29
CA PRO A 236 6.17 -7.37 2.98
C PRO A 236 6.08 -7.11 4.49
N GLN A 237 7.06 -6.43 5.07
CA GLN A 237 7.04 -5.96 6.46
C GLN A 237 5.87 -5.01 6.72
N ALA A 238 5.41 -4.22 5.74
CA ALA A 238 4.28 -3.29 5.92
C ALA A 238 3.00 -4.07 6.27
N GLY A 239 2.74 -5.19 5.58
CA GLY A 239 1.62 -6.07 5.89
C GLY A 239 1.74 -6.72 7.27
N LYS A 240 2.96 -7.13 7.67
CA LYS A 240 3.22 -7.69 9.01
C LYS A 240 2.96 -6.65 10.11
N LEU A 241 3.47 -5.44 9.95
CA LEU A 241 3.26 -4.33 10.89
C LEU A 241 1.78 -3.97 11.02
N LEU A 242 1.04 -3.91 9.90
CA LEU A 242 -0.40 -3.66 9.93
C LEU A 242 -1.14 -4.77 10.70
N ALA A 243 -0.78 -6.04 10.48
CA ALA A 243 -1.37 -7.16 11.20
C ALA A 243 -1.03 -7.13 12.69
N GLU A 244 0.21 -6.79 13.07
CA GLU A 244 0.59 -6.59 14.47
C GLU A 244 -0.25 -5.47 15.11
N LEU A 245 -0.39 -4.33 14.44
CA LEU A 245 -1.10 -3.18 14.99
C LEU A 245 -2.61 -3.40 15.14
N ARG A 246 -3.23 -4.12 14.20
CA ARG A 246 -4.70 -4.15 14.09
C ARG A 246 -5.35 -5.53 14.10
N ASP A 247 -4.60 -6.61 13.92
CA ASP A 247 -5.16 -7.96 13.82
C ASP A 247 -4.58 -8.96 14.84
N ARG A 248 -3.67 -8.53 15.71
CA ARG A 248 -3.18 -9.32 16.83
C ARG A 248 -3.49 -8.63 18.16
N ALA A 249 -4.36 -9.25 18.94
CA ALA A 249 -4.67 -8.73 20.28
C ALA A 249 -3.42 -8.71 21.17
N CYS A 250 -3.31 -7.70 22.03
CA CYS A 250 -2.38 -7.72 23.16
C CYS A 250 -3.06 -8.32 24.40
N ALA A 251 -2.26 -8.68 25.41
CA ALA A 251 -2.77 -9.16 26.70
C ALA A 251 -3.20 -8.03 27.66
N ALA A 252 -2.94 -6.77 27.30
CA ALA A 252 -3.22 -5.63 28.18
C ALA A 252 -4.74 -5.40 28.31
N THR A 253 -5.23 -5.41 29.55
CA THR A 253 -6.65 -5.28 29.85
C THR A 253 -7.18 -3.86 29.65
N ASP A 254 -6.32 -2.85 29.58
CA ASP A 254 -6.64 -1.43 29.40
C ASP A 254 -6.57 -0.97 27.93
N CYS A 255 -6.16 -1.85 27.01
CA CYS A 255 -6.09 -1.50 25.59
C CYS A 255 -7.48 -1.35 24.97
N GLY A 256 -7.94 -0.10 24.81
CA GLY A 256 -9.25 0.24 24.23
C GLY A 256 -9.47 -0.38 22.85
N TRP A 257 -8.51 -0.22 21.93
CA TRP A 257 -8.59 -0.78 20.59
C TRP A 257 -8.79 -2.30 20.59
N CYS A 258 -8.00 -3.03 21.39
CA CYS A 258 -8.11 -4.50 21.43
C CYS A 258 -9.42 -4.96 22.07
N ARG A 259 -9.87 -4.30 23.13
CA ARG A 259 -11.16 -4.64 23.76
C ARG A 259 -12.35 -4.40 22.84
N GLU A 260 -12.26 -3.43 21.94
CA GLU A 260 -13.34 -3.17 20.99
C GLU A 260 -13.26 -4.08 19.76
N MET A 261 -12.08 -4.20 19.15
CA MET A 261 -11.90 -4.82 17.83
C MET A 261 -11.62 -6.33 17.87
N HIS A 262 -11.33 -6.88 19.05
CA HIS A 262 -11.13 -8.33 19.25
C HIS A 262 -12.20 -8.97 20.15
N ASP A 263 -13.27 -8.24 20.47
CA ASP A 263 -14.43 -8.77 21.20
C ASP A 263 -15.47 -9.32 20.21
N ALA A 264 -15.69 -10.63 20.24
CA ALA A 264 -16.59 -11.30 19.32
C ALA A 264 -18.06 -10.84 19.43
N PRO A 265 -18.64 -10.67 20.64
CA PRO A 265 -19.97 -10.08 20.80
C PRO A 265 -20.10 -8.67 20.21
N SER A 266 -19.09 -7.82 20.39
CA SER A 266 -19.07 -6.46 19.82
C SER A 266 -19.05 -6.49 18.29
N GLU A 267 -18.26 -7.37 17.66
CA GLU A 267 -18.29 -7.57 16.20
C GLU A 267 -19.63 -8.16 15.72
N LEU A 268 -20.20 -9.10 16.46
CA LEU A 268 -21.52 -9.67 16.15
C LEU A 268 -22.60 -8.57 16.14
N ARG A 269 -22.62 -7.73 17.19
CA ARG A 269 -23.54 -6.60 17.29
C ARG A 269 -23.31 -5.59 16.17
N ARG A 270 -22.05 -5.25 15.88
CA ARG A 270 -21.68 -4.29 14.83
C ARG A 270 -22.18 -4.71 13.45
N TRP A 271 -21.98 -5.97 13.07
CA TRP A 271 -22.29 -6.44 11.71
C TRP A 271 -23.69 -6.99 11.55
N PHE A 272 -24.28 -7.53 12.61
CA PHE A 272 -25.54 -8.26 12.52
C PHE A 272 -26.64 -7.76 13.46
N GLY A 273 -26.33 -6.83 14.38
CA GLY A 273 -27.30 -6.28 15.33
C GLY A 273 -27.76 -7.27 16.40
N PHE A 274 -27.11 -8.43 16.53
CA PHE A 274 -27.46 -9.40 17.56
C PHE A 274 -26.77 -9.09 18.89
N ASP A 275 -27.47 -9.30 20.00
CA ASP A 275 -26.94 -9.03 21.33
C ASP A 275 -25.88 -10.04 21.78
N ASP A 276 -26.04 -11.31 21.41
CA ASP A 276 -25.09 -12.39 21.73
C ASP A 276 -25.24 -13.57 20.74
N PHE A 277 -24.27 -14.48 20.80
CA PHE A 277 -24.28 -15.75 20.08
C PHE A 277 -25.32 -16.70 20.67
N ARG A 278 -25.75 -17.68 19.86
CA ARG A 278 -26.72 -18.68 20.31
C ARG A 278 -26.14 -19.54 21.43
N ALA A 279 -26.90 -19.75 22.50
CA ALA A 279 -26.49 -20.59 23.63
C ALA A 279 -26.23 -22.05 23.19
N GLU A 280 -27.06 -22.57 22.28
CA GLU A 280 -26.95 -23.94 21.76
C GLU A 280 -26.50 -23.97 20.28
N PRO A 281 -25.67 -24.97 19.87
CA PRO A 281 -25.10 -26.02 20.73
C PRO A 281 -24.05 -25.46 21.70
N ALA A 282 -24.05 -25.95 22.93
CA ALA A 282 -23.05 -25.60 23.92
C ALA A 282 -21.72 -26.35 23.72
N MET A 283 -20.61 -25.74 24.12
CA MET A 283 -19.32 -26.41 24.26
C MET A 283 -19.39 -27.44 25.41
N PRO A 284 -18.57 -28.51 25.39
CA PRO A 284 -18.47 -29.43 26.53
C PRO A 284 -18.06 -28.73 27.84
N SER A 285 -17.28 -27.65 27.75
CA SER A 285 -16.88 -26.79 28.86
C SER A 285 -17.96 -25.79 29.31
N GLY A 286 -19.15 -25.82 28.70
CA GLY A 286 -20.17 -24.80 28.83
C GLY A 286 -19.95 -23.59 27.90
N GLY A 287 -21.02 -22.82 27.66
CA GLY A 287 -21.02 -21.65 26.78
C GLY A 287 -21.28 -21.95 25.31
N SER A 288 -21.54 -20.92 24.50
CA SER A 288 -21.88 -21.05 23.08
C SER A 288 -20.74 -21.63 22.24
N MET A 289 -21.00 -22.71 21.50
CA MET A 289 -20.06 -23.25 20.52
C MET A 289 -19.81 -22.27 19.36
N GLN A 290 -20.84 -21.51 18.95
CA GLN A 290 -20.71 -20.50 17.91
C GLN A 290 -19.70 -19.42 18.33
N ARG A 291 -19.85 -18.89 19.56
CA ARG A 291 -18.92 -17.91 20.12
C ARG A 291 -17.50 -18.44 20.18
N ALA A 292 -17.31 -19.66 20.70
CA ALA A 292 -15.99 -20.28 20.82
C ALA A 292 -15.29 -20.42 19.46
N ILE A 293 -16.03 -20.79 18.40
CA ILE A 293 -15.47 -20.86 17.04
C ILE A 293 -15.08 -19.47 16.53
N VAL A 294 -15.94 -18.47 16.71
CA VAL A 294 -15.66 -17.09 16.26
C VAL A 294 -14.45 -16.51 16.98
N GLU A 295 -14.35 -16.65 18.30
CA GLU A 295 -13.23 -16.16 19.10
C GLU A 295 -11.90 -16.78 18.66
N LYS A 296 -11.86 -18.11 18.49
CA LYS A 296 -10.68 -18.81 17.96
C LYS A 296 -10.33 -18.37 16.53
N ALA A 297 -11.33 -18.26 15.67
CA ALA A 297 -11.14 -17.81 14.29
C ALA A 297 -10.66 -16.36 14.22
N MET A 298 -11.10 -15.47 15.13
CA MET A 298 -10.60 -14.10 15.27
C MET A 298 -9.18 -14.05 15.83
N ALA A 299 -8.82 -14.98 16.72
CA ALA A 299 -7.44 -15.14 17.23
C ALA A 299 -6.47 -15.70 16.18
N GLY A 300 -6.97 -16.21 15.05
CA GLY A 300 -6.14 -16.79 13.99
C GLY A 300 -5.80 -18.27 14.21
N GLU A 301 -6.53 -18.94 15.10
CA GLU A 301 -6.39 -20.38 15.31
C GLU A 301 -7.08 -21.18 14.19
N HIS A 302 -6.57 -22.38 13.94
CA HIS A 302 -7.22 -23.35 13.07
C HIS A 302 -8.37 -24.04 13.81
N VAL A 303 -9.56 -24.03 13.21
CA VAL A 303 -10.78 -24.55 13.85
C VAL A 303 -11.47 -25.56 12.94
N LEU A 304 -11.81 -26.73 13.50
CA LEU A 304 -12.76 -27.67 12.92
C LEU A 304 -14.06 -27.59 13.74
N GLY A 305 -15.08 -26.94 13.20
CA GLY A 305 -16.39 -26.81 13.84
C GLY A 305 -17.42 -27.77 13.25
N LEU A 306 -17.98 -28.65 14.07
CA LEU A 306 -19.09 -29.53 13.69
C LEU A 306 -20.38 -29.01 14.31
N LEU A 307 -21.28 -28.48 13.48
CA LEU A 307 -22.54 -27.91 13.96
C LEU A 307 -23.73 -28.42 13.13
N PRO A 308 -24.89 -28.68 13.78
CA PRO A 308 -26.10 -29.10 13.10
C PRO A 308 -26.64 -28.02 12.15
N THR A 309 -27.51 -28.37 11.22
CA THR A 309 -28.18 -27.40 10.35
C THR A 309 -29.04 -26.44 11.17
N GLY A 310 -29.13 -25.19 10.75
CA GLY A 310 -29.89 -24.17 11.45
C GLY A 310 -29.21 -23.56 12.68
N SER A 311 -28.04 -24.04 13.12
CA SER A 311 -27.31 -23.52 14.30
C SER A 311 -26.62 -22.17 14.09
N GLY A 312 -26.70 -21.58 12.89
CA GLY A 312 -26.00 -20.33 12.57
C GLY A 312 -24.53 -20.51 12.17
N LYS A 313 -24.18 -21.62 11.51
CA LYS A 313 -22.83 -21.89 10.99
C LYS A 313 -22.20 -20.74 10.20
N SER A 314 -23.01 -19.99 9.45
CA SER A 314 -22.51 -18.89 8.63
C SER A 314 -21.81 -17.80 9.44
N LEU A 315 -22.34 -17.46 10.62
CA LEU A 315 -21.74 -16.44 11.48
C LEU A 315 -20.34 -16.83 11.96
N CYS A 316 -20.06 -18.13 12.08
CA CYS A 316 -18.76 -18.65 12.51
C CYS A 316 -17.61 -18.25 11.58
N TYR A 317 -17.87 -18.01 10.29
CA TYR A 317 -16.86 -17.51 9.35
C TYR A 317 -17.13 -16.08 8.89
N GLN A 318 -18.38 -15.60 8.90
CA GLN A 318 -18.71 -14.23 8.48
C GLN A 318 -18.22 -13.18 9.47
N VAL A 319 -18.44 -13.38 10.78
CA VAL A 319 -17.97 -12.44 11.82
C VAL A 319 -16.44 -12.26 11.76
N PRO A 320 -15.61 -13.33 11.79
CA PRO A 320 -14.16 -13.16 11.71
C PRO A 320 -13.72 -12.58 10.35
N ALA A 321 -14.39 -12.93 9.24
CA ALA A 321 -14.09 -12.37 7.92
C ALA A 321 -14.29 -10.85 7.88
N LEU A 322 -15.43 -10.38 8.37
CA LEU A 322 -15.79 -8.96 8.40
C LEU A 322 -14.93 -8.18 9.40
N SER A 323 -14.65 -8.76 10.56
CA SER A 323 -13.72 -8.16 11.54
C SER A 323 -12.33 -7.97 10.93
N ARG A 324 -11.75 -8.99 10.27
CA ARG A 324 -10.44 -8.86 9.60
C ARG A 324 -10.47 -7.88 8.44
N TYR A 325 -11.55 -7.89 7.64
CA TYR A 325 -11.73 -6.92 6.57
C TYR A 325 -11.73 -5.48 7.12
N HIS A 326 -12.45 -5.20 8.20
CA HIS A 326 -12.49 -3.89 8.83
C HIS A 326 -11.15 -3.48 9.47
N LYS A 327 -10.47 -4.44 10.12
CA LYS A 327 -9.20 -4.17 10.78
C LYS A 327 -8.06 -3.97 9.80
N THR A 328 -7.98 -4.69 8.68
CA THR A 328 -6.78 -4.64 7.82
C THR A 328 -7.07 -4.64 6.32
N GLY A 329 -8.33 -4.57 5.89
CA GLY A 329 -8.71 -4.72 4.48
C GLY A 329 -8.41 -6.12 3.93
N ALA A 330 -8.40 -7.15 4.79
CA ALA A 330 -8.08 -8.51 4.38
C ALA A 330 -9.23 -9.14 3.57
N LEU A 331 -8.87 -9.86 2.51
CA LEU A 331 -9.80 -10.72 1.77
C LEU A 331 -9.95 -12.06 2.50
N THR A 332 -11.18 -12.48 2.72
CA THR A 332 -11.48 -13.84 3.20
C THR A 332 -12.08 -14.66 2.07
N VAL A 333 -11.56 -15.86 1.85
CA VAL A 333 -12.08 -16.81 0.86
C VAL A 333 -12.88 -17.89 1.58
N VAL A 334 -14.16 -18.01 1.23
CA VAL A 334 -15.05 -19.07 1.72
C VAL A 334 -15.33 -20.04 0.59
N ILE A 335 -14.95 -21.29 0.78
CA ILE A 335 -15.19 -22.36 -0.21
C ILE A 335 -16.50 -23.06 0.17
N SER A 336 -17.50 -22.95 -0.71
CA SER A 336 -18.80 -23.61 -0.55
C SER A 336 -19.04 -24.57 -1.71
N PRO A 337 -19.53 -25.79 -1.46
CA PRO A 337 -19.75 -26.80 -2.51
C PRO A 337 -20.99 -26.51 -3.38
N LEU A 338 -21.90 -25.63 -2.95
CA LEU A 338 -23.19 -25.42 -3.61
C LEU A 338 -23.36 -23.98 -4.09
N VAL A 339 -23.59 -23.81 -5.40
CA VAL A 339 -23.80 -22.51 -6.05
C VAL A 339 -25.04 -21.78 -5.47
N ALA A 340 -26.13 -22.50 -5.20
CA ALA A 340 -27.31 -21.92 -4.57
C ALA A 340 -26.98 -21.36 -3.18
N LEU A 341 -26.23 -22.11 -2.37
CA LEU A 341 -25.80 -21.65 -1.04
C LEU A 341 -24.90 -20.42 -1.15
N MET A 342 -24.00 -20.37 -2.13
CA MET A 342 -23.15 -19.21 -2.40
C MET A 342 -23.99 -17.96 -2.66
N ALA A 343 -24.99 -18.05 -3.54
CA ALA A 343 -25.90 -16.95 -3.86
C ALA A 343 -26.69 -16.48 -2.61
N ASP A 344 -27.22 -17.43 -1.83
CA ASP A 344 -27.97 -17.13 -0.61
C ASP A 344 -27.11 -16.39 0.43
N GLN A 345 -25.82 -16.77 0.59
CA GLN A 345 -24.92 -16.08 1.51
C GLN A 345 -24.67 -14.63 1.09
N VAL A 346 -24.47 -14.38 -0.21
CA VAL A 346 -24.27 -13.02 -0.74
C VAL A 346 -25.52 -12.18 -0.57
N ALA A 347 -26.68 -12.69 -1.02
CA ALA A 347 -27.95 -11.98 -0.91
C ALA A 347 -28.27 -11.66 0.57
N GLY A 348 -28.03 -12.60 1.47
CA GLY A 348 -28.23 -12.41 2.91
C GLY A 348 -27.36 -11.31 3.53
N LEU A 349 -26.11 -11.16 3.08
CA LEU A 349 -25.22 -10.07 3.51
C LEU A 349 -25.59 -8.72 2.88
N GLN A 350 -25.92 -8.71 1.58
CA GLN A 350 -26.37 -7.51 0.87
C GLN A 350 -27.64 -6.93 1.47
N ASN A 351 -28.61 -7.78 1.82
CA ASN A 351 -29.84 -7.37 2.51
C ASN A 351 -29.59 -6.72 3.89
N LYS A 352 -28.40 -6.94 4.48
CA LYS A 352 -27.95 -6.31 5.72
C LYS A 352 -27.07 -5.07 5.48
N GLY A 353 -26.97 -4.59 4.23
CA GLY A 353 -26.12 -3.46 3.86
C GLY A 353 -24.63 -3.81 3.69
N ILE A 354 -24.27 -5.09 3.71
CA ILE A 354 -22.88 -5.54 3.58
C ILE A 354 -22.60 -5.85 2.10
N GLY A 355 -22.12 -4.84 1.38
CA GLY A 355 -21.82 -4.93 -0.06
C GLY A 355 -20.43 -5.48 -0.41
N SER A 356 -19.55 -5.66 0.57
CA SER A 356 -18.16 -6.12 0.37
C SER A 356 -18.06 -7.64 0.24
N VAL A 357 -18.94 -8.26 -0.56
CA VAL A 357 -19.01 -9.71 -0.75
C VAL A 357 -19.44 -10.05 -2.18
N VAL A 358 -18.82 -11.07 -2.75
CA VAL A 358 -19.13 -11.58 -4.09
C VAL A 358 -18.98 -13.10 -4.09
N THR A 359 -19.57 -13.76 -5.09
CA THR A 359 -19.33 -15.18 -5.35
C THR A 359 -18.69 -15.38 -6.69
N VAL A 360 -17.71 -16.28 -6.74
CA VAL A 360 -17.02 -16.66 -7.97
C VAL A 360 -17.37 -18.11 -8.26
N ASN A 361 -18.11 -18.36 -9.32
CA ASN A 361 -18.56 -19.70 -9.71
C ASN A 361 -18.74 -19.82 -11.23
N GLY A 362 -19.16 -21.00 -11.70
CA GLY A 362 -19.33 -21.30 -13.13
C GLY A 362 -20.38 -20.46 -13.86
N MET A 363 -21.27 -19.75 -13.15
CA MET A 363 -22.31 -18.91 -13.76
C MET A 363 -21.81 -17.53 -14.19
N LEU A 364 -20.63 -17.10 -13.72
CA LEU A 364 -20.00 -15.85 -14.17
C LEU A 364 -19.41 -16.00 -15.57
N SER A 365 -19.40 -14.93 -16.36
CA SER A 365 -18.68 -14.88 -17.63
C SER A 365 -17.16 -14.93 -17.44
N MET A 366 -16.40 -15.19 -18.51
CA MET A 366 -14.94 -15.18 -18.46
C MET A 366 -14.35 -13.83 -17.98
N PRO A 367 -14.83 -12.66 -18.47
CA PRO A 367 -14.37 -11.37 -17.95
C PRO A 367 -14.73 -11.11 -16.48
N GLU A 368 -15.85 -11.63 -15.98
CA GLU A 368 -16.24 -11.48 -14.57
C GLU A 368 -15.45 -12.40 -13.62
N ARG A 369 -14.86 -13.48 -14.16
CA ARG A 369 -13.97 -14.39 -13.41
C ARG A 369 -12.51 -13.94 -13.39
N ALA A 370 -12.09 -13.09 -14.33
CA ALA A 370 -10.71 -12.65 -14.54
C ALA A 370 -10.45 -11.34 -13.79
#